data_AF-A0A3N1PE36-F1
#
_entry.id   AF-A0A3N1PE36-F1
#
_cell.length_a   1.000
_cell.length_b   1.000
_cell.length_c   1.000
_cell.angle_alpha   90.00
_cell.angle_beta   90.00
_cell.angle_gamma   90.00
#
_symmetry.space_group_name_H-M   'P 1'
#
loop_
_entity.id
_entity.type
_entity.pdbx_description
1 polymer ?
#
loop_
_entity_poly.entity_id
_entity_poly.type
_entity_poly.pdbx_seq_one_letter_code
_entity_poly.pdbx_strand_id
1 'polypeptide(L)'
;MWLSARLLVAPFVAKRNSRPWILSDELWSLVEPLLPVPTPKLVAGRPRIPDRQALCGILFVLHAGIQWEYLPQELGFGSGMTCWRRLATWNEAGVWDQLHLVLLKKLRSAKQLDWSRAVIDASHVRAARRGPKADSARSTAHGRAANTT
;
A
#
# COMPACT_ATOMS: atom_id res chain seq x y z
N MET A 1 -9.65 -1.78 0.76
CA MET A 1 -8.26 -1.64 1.26
C MET A 1 -7.19 -2.12 0.28
N TRP A 2 -7.53 -2.76 -0.85
CA TRP A 2 -6.54 -3.27 -1.83
C TRP A 2 -5.95 -2.22 -2.79
N LEU A 3 -6.51 -1.00 -2.87
CA LEU A 3 -6.02 0.06 -3.77
C LEU A 3 -4.93 0.97 -3.16
N SER A 4 -4.80 1.09 -1.83
CA SER A 4 -3.83 2.03 -1.22
C SER A 4 -2.36 1.60 -1.37
N ALA A 5 -2.07 0.30 -1.50
CA ALA A 5 -0.68 -0.17 -1.59
C ALA A 5 -0.04 0.15 -2.95
N ARG A 6 -0.83 0.25 -4.03
CA ARG A 6 -0.29 0.44 -5.38
C ARG A 6 0.26 1.85 -5.62
N LEU A 7 -0.33 2.86 -4.97
CA LEU A 7 0.09 4.26 -5.10
C LEU A 7 1.35 4.60 -4.28
N LEU A 8 1.61 3.84 -3.22
CA LEU A 8 2.75 4.05 -2.33
C LEU A 8 4.06 3.41 -2.82
N VAL A 9 4.00 2.50 -3.80
CA VAL A 9 5.17 1.80 -4.37
C VAL A 9 5.77 2.54 -5.57
N ALA A 10 5.02 3.45 -6.20
CA ALA A 10 5.48 4.18 -7.38
C ALA A 10 6.81 4.97 -7.21
N PRO A 11 7.12 5.60 -6.06
CA PRO A 11 8.41 6.27 -5.88
C PRO A 11 9.56 5.33 -5.50
N PHE A 12 9.30 4.03 -5.30
CA PHE A 12 10.29 3.08 -4.77
C PHE A 12 11.20 2.46 -5.84
N VAL A 13 10.96 2.76 -7.12
CA VAL A 13 11.74 2.22 -8.25
C VAL A 13 13.07 2.98 -8.35
N ALA A 14 14.10 2.45 -7.68
CA ALA A 14 15.47 2.89 -7.86
C ALA A 14 16.00 2.50 -9.25
N LYS A 15 16.64 3.46 -9.94
CA LYS A 15 17.43 3.43 -11.20
C LYS A 15 16.97 2.43 -12.29
N ARG A 16 16.77 2.94 -13.52
CA ARG A 16 16.29 2.25 -14.76
C ARG A 16 16.90 0.88 -15.14
N ASN A 17 17.91 0.35 -14.44
CA ASN A 17 18.58 -0.92 -14.76
C ASN A 17 18.61 -1.97 -13.61
N SER A 18 17.99 -1.71 -12.45
CA SER A 18 17.87 -2.70 -11.37
C SER A 18 16.48 -3.32 -11.29
N ARG A 19 16.41 -4.59 -10.85
CA ARG A 19 15.15 -5.27 -10.52
C ARG A 19 14.35 -4.36 -9.56
N PRO A 20 13.11 -3.94 -9.91
CA PRO A 20 12.42 -2.85 -9.21
C PRO A 20 12.03 -3.18 -7.76
N TRP A 21 12.10 -4.46 -7.38
CA TRP A 21 11.83 -4.95 -6.02
C TRP A 21 13.08 -5.08 -5.14
N ILE A 22 14.28 -4.77 -5.67
CA ILE A 22 15.51 -4.81 -4.88
C ILE A 22 15.80 -3.42 -4.31
N LEU A 23 15.86 -3.38 -2.98
CA LEU A 23 16.19 -2.21 -2.21
C LEU A 23 17.66 -1.82 -2.31
N SER A 24 17.94 -0.58 -2.69
CA SER A 24 19.27 0.01 -2.49
C SER A 24 19.53 0.27 -1.01
N ASP A 25 20.81 0.33 -0.62
CA ASP A 25 21.19 0.65 0.77
C ASP A 25 20.72 2.04 1.20
N GLU A 26 20.78 3.01 0.28
CA GLU A 26 20.28 4.36 0.49
C GLU A 26 18.79 4.36 0.84
N LEU A 27 17.98 3.67 0.05
CA LEU A 27 16.54 3.59 0.32
C LEU A 27 16.25 2.80 1.59
N TRP A 28 17.01 1.73 1.84
CA TRP A 28 16.90 0.95 3.07
C TRP A 28 17.16 1.80 4.32
N SER A 29 18.20 2.65 4.30
CA SER A 29 18.54 3.55 5.42
C SER A 29 17.42 4.54 5.80
N LEU A 30 16.47 4.79 4.90
CA LEU A 30 15.30 5.62 5.17
C LEU A 30 14.14 4.83 5.76
N VAL A 31 14.03 3.57 5.39
CA VAL A 31 12.91 2.72 5.80
C VAL A 31 13.19 2.06 7.15
N GLU A 32 14.41 1.54 7.35
CA GLU A 32 14.80 0.80 8.55
C GLU A 32 14.45 1.51 9.86
N PRO A 33 14.70 2.82 10.03
CA PRO A 33 14.38 3.50 11.29
C PRO A 33 12.88 3.65 11.56
N LEU A 34 12.04 3.48 10.53
CA LEU A 34 10.58 3.59 10.65
C LEU A 34 9.95 2.26 11.06
N LEU A 35 10.70 1.16 10.97
CA LEU A 35 10.15 -0.17 11.23
C LEU A 35 9.96 -0.39 12.72
N PRO A 36 8.85 -1.03 13.13
CA PRO A 36 8.63 -1.38 14.52
C PRO A 36 9.70 -2.39 14.97
N VAL A 37 10.28 -2.14 16.14
CA VAL A 37 11.25 -3.04 16.76
C VAL A 37 10.55 -4.39 17.02
N PRO A 38 11.12 -5.51 16.56
CA PRO A 38 10.55 -6.83 16.82
C PRO A 38 10.48 -7.09 18.33
N THR A 39 9.31 -7.50 18.82
CA THR A 39 9.18 -7.94 20.20
C THR A 39 9.97 -9.24 20.42
N PRO A 40 10.64 -9.41 21.57
CA PRO A 40 11.31 -10.64 21.93
C PRO A 40 10.35 -11.82 21.88
N LYS A 41 10.79 -12.95 21.30
CA LYS A 41 9.98 -14.17 21.33
C LYS A 41 10.07 -14.83 22.71
N LEU A 42 8.91 -15.17 23.28
CA LEU A 42 8.83 -15.96 24.51
C LEU A 42 9.25 -17.43 24.30
N VAL A 43 9.15 -17.94 23.07
CA VAL A 43 9.49 -19.33 22.71
C VAL A 43 10.41 -19.35 21.50
N ALA A 44 11.46 -20.18 21.55
CA ALA A 44 12.36 -20.42 20.44
C ALA A 44 11.60 -21.07 19.27
N GLY A 45 11.71 -20.48 18.09
CA GLY A 45 11.11 -21.00 16.86
C GLY A 45 11.93 -20.55 15.66
N ARG A 46 11.44 -20.83 14.44
CA ARG A 46 12.15 -20.46 13.20
C ARG A 46 12.63 -19.00 13.25
N PRO A 47 13.91 -18.72 12.93
CA PRO A 47 14.44 -17.37 12.91
C PRO A 47 13.58 -16.45 12.06
N ARG A 48 13.39 -15.22 12.52
CA ARG A 48 12.63 -14.20 11.78
C ARG A 48 13.48 -13.80 10.57
N ILE A 49 12.86 -13.77 9.38
CA ILE A 49 13.55 -13.24 8.20
C ILE A 49 13.89 -11.76 8.39
N PRO A 50 15.06 -11.29 7.94
CA PRO A 50 15.44 -9.88 7.94
C PRO A 50 14.34 -9.00 7.33
N ASP A 51 14.08 -7.85 7.94
CA ASP A 51 13.02 -6.94 7.49
C ASP A 51 13.26 -6.46 6.04
N ARG A 52 14.52 -6.24 5.63
CA ARG A 52 14.86 -5.89 4.25
C ARG A 52 14.44 -6.93 3.22
N GLN A 53 14.63 -8.21 3.53
CA GLN A 53 14.22 -9.31 2.65
C GLN A 53 12.70 -9.39 2.57
N ALA A 54 12.00 -9.23 3.70
CA ALA A 54 10.54 -9.19 3.73
C ALA A 54 10.01 -8.03 2.87
N LEU A 55 10.62 -6.85 2.94
CA LEU A 55 10.24 -5.70 2.11
C LEU A 55 10.49 -5.95 0.63
N CYS A 56 11.63 -6.54 0.25
CA CYS A 56 11.88 -6.93 -1.14
C CYS A 56 10.82 -7.92 -1.66
N GLY A 57 10.42 -8.89 -0.83
CA GLY A 57 9.35 -9.83 -1.17
C GLY A 57 7.98 -9.18 -1.33
N ILE A 58 7.62 -8.23 -0.44
CA ILE A 58 6.40 -7.42 -0.58
C ILE A 58 6.41 -6.67 -1.92
N LEU A 59 7.51 -5.98 -2.23
CA LEU A 59 7.65 -5.22 -3.47
C LEU A 59 7.56 -6.11 -4.70
N PHE A 60 8.15 -7.31 -4.65
CA PHE A 60 8.05 -8.28 -5.74
C PHE A 60 6.60 -8.67 -6.00
N VAL A 61 5.86 -9.07 -4.97
CA VAL A 61 4.44 -9.47 -5.09
C VAL A 61 3.59 -8.32 -5.64
N LEU A 62 3.79 -7.10 -5.12
CA LEU A 62 3.05 -5.92 -5.56
C LEU A 62 3.39 -5.51 -7.00
N HIS A 63 4.64 -5.70 -7.41
CA HIS A 63 5.09 -5.40 -8.78
C HIS A 63 4.60 -6.45 -9.78
N ALA A 64 4.77 -7.74 -9.47
CA ALA A 64 4.38 -8.85 -10.33
C ALA A 64 2.86 -9.10 -10.34
N GLY A 65 2.14 -8.63 -9.31
CA GLY A 65 0.69 -8.82 -9.20
C GLY A 65 0.26 -10.27 -8.92
N ILE A 66 1.16 -11.07 -8.35
CA ILE A 66 0.91 -12.49 -8.06
C ILE A 66 0.24 -12.69 -6.70
N GLN A 67 -0.31 -13.88 -6.47
CA GLN A 67 -0.76 -14.28 -5.14
C GLN A 67 0.44 -14.45 -4.19
N TRP A 68 0.24 -14.15 -2.90
CA TRP A 68 1.30 -14.28 -1.88
C TRP A 68 1.88 -15.70 -1.81
N GLU A 69 1.05 -16.73 -1.97
CA GLU A 69 1.47 -18.14 -1.93
C GLU A 69 2.38 -18.53 -3.10
N TYR A 70 2.32 -17.77 -4.21
CA TYR A 70 3.15 -17.98 -5.39
C TYR A 70 4.45 -17.17 -5.40
N LEU A 71 4.80 -16.51 -4.29
CA LEU A 71 6.12 -15.87 -4.18
C LEU A 71 7.23 -16.94 -4.32
N PRO A 72 8.08 -16.86 -5.36
CA PRO A 72 9.11 -17.87 -5.58
C PRO A 72 10.13 -17.89 -4.43
N GLN A 73 10.35 -19.07 -3.84
CA GLN A 73 11.22 -19.20 -2.67
C GLN A 73 12.70 -19.06 -3.03
N GLU A 74 13.06 -19.39 -4.26
CA GLU A 74 14.39 -19.24 -4.86
C GLU A 74 14.91 -17.79 -4.86
N LEU A 75 14.03 -16.80 -4.70
CA LEU A 75 14.42 -15.39 -4.55
C LEU A 75 14.97 -15.05 -3.16
N GLY A 76 14.81 -15.92 -2.17
CA GLY A 76 15.36 -15.74 -0.82
C GLY A 76 14.62 -14.72 0.05
N PHE A 77 13.41 -14.30 -0.33
CA PHE A 77 12.60 -13.35 0.46
C PHE A 77 11.77 -14.01 1.58
N GLY A 78 11.87 -15.33 1.73
CA GLY A 78 11.01 -16.13 2.60
C GLY A 78 9.66 -16.43 1.97
N SER A 79 8.70 -16.90 2.77
CA SER A 79 7.35 -17.19 2.28
C SER A 79 6.55 -15.90 2.04
N GLY A 80 5.70 -15.88 1.02
CA GLY A 80 4.84 -14.71 0.81
C GLY A 80 3.83 -14.48 1.93
N MET A 81 3.42 -15.53 2.67
CA MET A 81 2.62 -15.35 3.89
C MET A 81 3.38 -14.65 5.03
N THR A 82 4.71 -14.78 5.07
CA THR A 82 5.54 -14.00 5.99
C THR A 82 5.59 -12.54 5.55
N CYS A 83 5.73 -12.29 4.25
CA CYS A 83 5.70 -10.95 3.66
C CYS A 83 4.36 -10.25 3.91
N TRP A 84 3.25 -10.94 3.69
CA TRP A 84 1.91 -10.41 3.95
C TRP A 84 1.69 -10.05 5.42
N ARG A 85 2.06 -10.93 6.36
CA ARG A 85 1.98 -10.63 7.80
C ARG A 85 2.82 -9.41 8.16
N ARG A 86 4.02 -9.28 7.57
CA ARG A 86 4.90 -8.12 7.77
C ARG A 86 4.26 -6.84 7.25
N LEU A 87 3.69 -6.88 6.04
CA LEU A 87 2.95 -5.77 5.44
C LEU A 87 1.79 -5.31 6.34
N ALA A 88 1.00 -6.25 6.87
CA ALA A 88 -0.11 -5.94 7.77
C ALA A 88 0.37 -5.26 9.06
N THR A 89 1.38 -5.83 9.73
CA THR A 89 1.96 -5.22 10.95
C THR A 89 2.52 -3.83 10.70
N TRP A 90 3.22 -3.61 9.58
CA TRP A 90 3.76 -2.31 9.23
C TRP A 90 2.68 -1.29 8.85
N ASN A 91 1.59 -1.76 8.26
CA ASN A 91 0.43 -0.93 7.98
C ASN A 91 -0.25 -0.47 9.28
N GLU A 92 -0.47 -1.39 10.23
CA GLU A 92 -1.02 -1.05 11.56
C GLU A 92 -0.10 -0.10 12.34
N ALA A 93 1.21 -0.23 12.18
CA ALA A 93 2.20 0.67 12.80
C ALA A 93 2.36 2.02 12.07
N GLY A 94 1.65 2.24 10.96
CA GLY A 94 1.71 3.51 10.21
C GLY A 94 3.05 3.75 9.46
N VAL A 95 3.83 2.69 9.20
CA VAL A 95 5.15 2.78 8.55
C VAL A 95 5.04 3.47 7.19
N TRP A 96 4.01 3.14 6.42
CA TRP A 96 3.83 3.66 5.06
C TRP A 96 3.53 5.15 5.03
N ASP A 97 2.72 5.63 5.98
CA ASP A 97 2.40 7.05 6.11
C ASP A 97 3.64 7.85 6.50
N GLN A 98 4.43 7.34 7.45
CA GLN A 98 5.69 7.96 7.86
C GLN A 98 6.69 8.01 6.70
N LEU A 99 6.83 6.89 5.97
CA LEU A 99 7.72 6.81 4.81
C LEU A 99 7.30 7.81 3.73
N HIS A 100 6.01 7.93 3.45
CA HIS A 100 5.49 8.91 2.50
C HIS A 100 5.91 10.34 2.89
N LEU A 101 5.77 10.70 4.16
CA LEU A 101 6.18 12.02 4.66
C LEU A 101 7.68 12.25 4.56
N VAL A 102 8.51 11.24 4.85
CA VAL A 102 9.98 11.33 4.72
C VAL A 102 10.37 11.59 3.26
N LEU A 103 9.80 10.83 2.33
CA LEU A 103 10.07 11.00 0.90
C LEU A 103 9.59 12.35 0.39
N LEU A 104 8.39 12.79 0.78
CA LEU A 104 7.85 14.10 0.41
C LEU A 104 8.74 15.24 0.91
N LYS A 105 9.25 15.15 2.16
CA LYS A 105 10.19 16.13 2.72
C LYS A 105 11.49 16.17 1.91
N LYS A 106 12.07 15.01 1.58
CA LYS A 106 13.29 14.92 0.74
C LYS A 106 13.10 15.53 -0.65
N LEU A 107 11.99 15.23 -1.31
CA LEU A 107 11.70 15.77 -2.65
C LEU A 107 11.44 17.28 -2.62
N ARG A 108 10.78 17.78 -1.56
CA ARG A 108 10.62 19.22 -1.32
C ARG A 108 11.97 19.91 -1.16
N SER A 109 12.85 19.40 -0.29
CA SER A 109 14.17 19.99 -0.08
C SER A 109 15.03 19.97 -1.34
N ALA A 110 14.89 18.94 -2.16
CA ALA A 110 15.62 18.82 -3.43
C ALA A 110 15.01 19.65 -4.58
N LYS A 111 13.90 20.37 -4.36
CA LYS A 111 13.13 21.09 -5.39
C LYS A 111 12.73 20.20 -6.58
N GLN A 112 12.50 18.92 -6.33
CA GLN A 112 12.13 17.93 -7.36
C GLN A 112 10.61 17.71 -7.47
N LEU A 113 9.81 18.44 -6.69
CA LEU A 113 8.36 18.41 -6.83
C LEU A 113 7.93 19.40 -7.91
N ASP A 114 7.36 18.88 -8.99
CA ASP A 114 6.68 19.68 -10.01
C ASP A 114 5.26 20.01 -9.55
N TRP A 115 5.08 21.21 -9.00
CA TRP A 115 3.78 21.70 -8.56
C TRP A 115 2.81 22.03 -9.70
N SER A 116 3.29 22.13 -10.94
CA SER A 116 2.42 22.30 -12.11
C SER A 116 1.64 21.03 -12.47
N ARG A 117 2.05 19.88 -11.90
CA ARG A 117 1.48 18.54 -12.13
C ARG A 117 1.12 17.87 -10.81
N ALA A 118 0.27 18.50 -10.00
CA ALA A 118 -0.33 17.86 -8.84
C ALA A 118 -1.62 17.14 -9.23
N VAL A 119 -1.68 15.81 -9.03
CA VAL A 119 -2.89 15.00 -9.26
C VAL A 119 -3.40 14.52 -7.90
N ILE A 120 -4.66 14.83 -7.60
CA ILE A 120 -5.37 14.30 -6.43
C ILE A 120 -6.09 13.04 -6.91
N ASP A 121 -5.72 11.88 -6.37
CA ASP A 121 -6.43 10.63 -6.62
C ASP A 121 -7.42 10.32 -5.48
N ALA A 122 -8.58 9.76 -5.83
CA ALA A 122 -9.60 9.37 -4.86
C ALA A 122 -10.05 7.93 -5.14
N SER A 123 -10.03 7.08 -4.11
CA SER A 123 -10.53 5.72 -4.19
C SER A 123 -11.93 5.62 -3.60
N HIS A 124 -12.93 5.28 -4.42
CA HIS A 124 -14.28 4.94 -3.94
C HIS A 124 -14.38 3.43 -3.70
N VAL A 125 -14.74 3.01 -2.49
CA VAL A 125 -15.08 1.62 -2.17
C VAL A 125 -16.58 1.54 -1.94
N ARG A 126 -17.28 0.64 -2.66
CA ARG A 126 -18.70 0.38 -2.38
C ARG A 126 -18.84 -0.17 -0.96
N ALA A 127 -19.75 0.41 -0.18
CA ALA A 127 -20.12 -0.14 1.12
C ALA A 127 -20.60 -1.59 0.94
N ALA A 128 -19.93 -2.53 1.63
CA ALA A 128 -20.21 -3.96 1.51
C ALA A 128 -21.58 -4.34 2.12
N ARG A 129 -22.13 -3.49 3.01
CA ARG A 129 -23.48 -3.63 3.56
C ARG A 129 -24.23 -2.31 3.40
N ARG A 130 -25.48 -2.41 2.95
CA ARG A 130 -26.44 -1.30 2.90
C ARG A 130 -26.69 -0.85 4.34
N GLY A 131 -26.47 0.43 4.65
CA GLY A 131 -26.95 1.01 5.90
C GLY A 131 -28.48 0.86 6.00
N PRO A 132 -29.07 1.01 7.20
CA PRO A 132 -30.52 1.04 7.36
C PRO A 132 -31.12 1.99 6.33
N LYS A 133 -32.20 1.56 5.67
CA LYS A 133 -32.88 2.36 4.65
C LYS A 133 -33.45 3.58 5.37
N ALA A 134 -32.80 4.74 5.23
CA ALA A 134 -33.44 6.02 5.49
C ALA A 134 -34.70 6.08 4.60
N ASP A 135 -35.75 6.69 5.14
CA ASP A 135 -37.14 6.66 4.71
C ASP A 135 -37.40 6.63 3.20
N SER A 136 -38.60 6.18 2.83
CA SER A 136 -39.05 6.11 1.43
C SER A 136 -38.63 7.36 0.65
N ALA A 137 -37.77 7.16 -0.37
CA ALA A 137 -37.42 8.23 -1.28
C ALA A 137 -38.72 8.83 -1.85
N ARG A 138 -38.85 10.16 -1.82
CA ARG A 138 -40.01 10.82 -2.42
C ARG A 138 -40.06 10.44 -3.89
N SER A 139 -41.22 9.98 -4.33
CA SER A 139 -41.46 9.66 -5.74
C SER A 139 -41.17 10.90 -6.59
N THR A 140 -40.24 10.77 -7.54
CA THR A 140 -39.98 11.77 -8.59
C THR A 140 -40.80 11.51 -9.85
N ALA A 141 -41.79 10.61 -9.78
CA ALA A 141 -42.70 10.37 -10.89
C ALA A 141 -43.44 11.67 -11.24
N HIS A 142 -43.33 12.09 -12.50
CA HIS A 142 -44.15 13.18 -13.03
C HIS A 142 -45.63 12.81 -12.88
N GLY A 143 -46.41 13.67 -12.24
CA GLY A 143 -47.87 13.56 -12.24
C GLY A 143 -48.38 13.63 -13.67
N ARG A 144 -49.35 12.77 -14.02
CA ARG A 144 -50.02 12.81 -15.32
C ARG A 144 -50.71 14.16 -15.48
N ALA A 145 -50.33 14.92 -16.50
CA ALA A 145 -51.08 16.11 -16.91
C ALA A 145 -52.40 15.70 -17.58
N ALA A 146 -53.45 16.47 -17.37
CA ALA A 146 -54.75 16.26 -18.01
C ALA A 146 -54.67 16.70 -19.49
N ASN A 147 -55.18 15.85 -20.39
CA ASN A 147 -55.31 16.19 -21.81
C ASN A 147 -56.58 17.02 -22.01
N THR A 148 -56.45 18.20 -22.62
CA THR A 148 -57.58 19.01 -23.10
C THR A 148 -57.97 18.51 -24.50
N THR A 149 -59.27 18.22 -24.72
CA THR A 149 -59.88 18.01 -26.04
C THR A 149 -60.57 19.29 -26.46
#